data_AF-A0A7C1D042-F1
#
_entry.id   AF-A0A7C1D042-F1
#
_cell.length_a   1.000
_cell.length_b   1.000
_cell.length_c   1.000
_cell.angle_alpha   90.00
_cell.angle_beta   90.00
_cell.angle_gamma   90.00
#
_symmetry.space_group_name_H-M   'P 1'
#
loop_
_entity.id
_entity.type
_entity.pdbx_description
1 polymer ?
#
loop_
_entity_poly.entity_id
_entity_poly.type
_entity_poly.pdbx_seq_one_letter_code
_entity_poly.pdbx_strand_id
1 'polypeptide(L)'
;ETAEAMFKTGRYLYVTFMCQQSLEKLLKAIVIKFKSTAPPYSHNLRRLAEIAGIDKKMKFEQINFLDDLTPFCVAVRYPAYKEKMAKIATSDVSNHYLKQTKELFQWLSNLMK
;
A
#
# COMPACT_ATOMS: atom_id res chain seq x y z
N GLU A 1 6.75 -10.65 -3.62
CA GLU A 1 6.70 -11.54 -4.80
C GLU A 1 6.05 -10.92 -6.04
N THR A 2 4.72 -10.83 -6.15
CA THR A 2 4.06 -10.35 -7.41
C THR A 2 4.52 -8.96 -7.86
N ALA A 3 4.64 -8.00 -6.93
CA ALA A 3 5.14 -6.66 -7.24
C ALA A 3 6.57 -6.69 -7.82
N GLU A 4 7.42 -7.61 -7.38
CA GLU A 4 8.79 -7.76 -7.89
C GLU A 4 8.82 -8.39 -9.27
N ALA A 5 7.97 -9.39 -9.52
CA ALA A 5 7.81 -9.98 -10.84
C ALA A 5 7.34 -8.92 -11.87
N MET A 6 6.34 -8.11 -11.49
CA MET A 6 5.86 -7.01 -12.33
C MET A 6 6.97 -5.97 -12.59
N PHE A 7 7.79 -5.66 -11.59
CA PHE A 7 8.92 -4.74 -11.74
C PHE A 7 9.94 -5.25 -12.75
N LYS A 8 10.34 -6.52 -12.66
CA LYS A 8 11.28 -7.16 -13.61
C LYS A 8 10.77 -7.13 -15.06
N THR A 9 9.46 -7.15 -15.25
CA THR A 9 8.82 -7.09 -16.59
C THR A 9 8.49 -5.67 -17.05
N GLY A 10 8.90 -4.62 -16.31
CA GLY A 10 8.64 -3.22 -16.67
C GLY A 10 7.18 -2.78 -16.48
N ARG A 11 6.36 -3.55 -15.77
CA ARG A 11 4.93 -3.28 -15.55
C ARG A 11 4.72 -2.38 -14.34
N TYR A 12 5.31 -1.19 -14.36
CA TYR A 12 5.44 -0.28 -13.22
C TYR A 12 4.11 0.13 -12.56
N LEU A 13 3.07 0.43 -13.35
CA LEU A 13 1.73 0.70 -12.80
C LEU A 13 1.18 -0.47 -11.97
N TYR A 14 1.48 -1.71 -12.39
CA TYR A 14 1.07 -2.90 -11.65
C TYR A 14 1.94 -3.13 -10.41
N VAL A 15 3.19 -2.64 -10.39
CA VAL A 15 4.02 -2.67 -9.17
C VAL A 15 3.38 -1.85 -8.06
N THR A 16 3.03 -0.59 -8.33
CA THR A 16 2.42 0.29 -7.33
C THR A 16 1.04 -0.20 -6.90
N PHE A 17 0.23 -0.74 -7.83
CA PHE A 17 -1.03 -1.40 -7.49
C PHE A 17 -0.83 -2.59 -6.54
N MET A 18 0.13 -3.48 -6.83
CA MET A 18 0.42 -4.63 -5.99
C MET A 18 0.96 -4.23 -4.62
N CYS A 19 1.79 -3.19 -4.55
CA CYS A 19 2.24 -2.60 -3.30
C CYS A 19 1.06 -2.12 -2.45
N GLN A 20 0.15 -1.34 -3.04
CA GLN A 20 -1.06 -0.86 -2.36
C GLN A 20 -1.90 -2.02 -1.81
N GLN A 21 -2.18 -3.03 -2.64
CA GLN A 21 -2.97 -4.20 -2.25
C GLN A 21 -2.33 -5.01 -1.13
N SER A 22 -1.00 -5.11 -1.11
CA SER A 22 -0.28 -5.85 -0.08
C SER A 22 -0.40 -5.19 1.29
N LEU A 23 -0.25 -3.86 1.37
CA LEU A 23 -0.41 -3.11 2.61
C LEU A 23 -1.86 -3.05 3.06
N GLU A 24 -2.82 -2.89 2.13
CA GLU A 24 -4.25 -2.88 2.46
C GLU A 24 -4.66 -4.16 3.18
N LYS A 25 -4.28 -5.33 2.64
CA LYS A 25 -4.63 -6.63 3.23
C LYS A 25 -3.99 -6.81 4.61
N LEU A 26 -2.73 -6.43 4.76
CA LEU A 26 -2.04 -6.51 6.04
C LEU A 26 -2.67 -5.58 7.08
N LEU A 27 -2.94 -4.33 6.73
CA LEU A 27 -3.61 -3.38 7.63
C LEU A 27 -5.01 -3.86 8.03
N LYS A 28 -5.78 -4.44 7.10
CA LYS A 28 -7.08 -5.05 7.42
C LYS A 28 -6.94 -6.24 8.38
N ALA A 29 -5.91 -7.07 8.22
CA ALA A 29 -5.62 -8.14 9.18
C ALA A 29 -5.27 -7.58 10.58
N ILE A 30 -4.51 -6.48 10.64
CA ILE A 30 -4.19 -5.81 11.91
C ILE A 30 -5.46 -5.24 12.57
N VAL A 31 -6.37 -4.63 11.80
CA VAL A 31 -7.68 -4.19 12.32
C VAL A 31 -8.41 -5.34 12.98
N ILE A 32 -8.52 -6.49 12.31
CA ILE A 32 -9.17 -7.69 12.86
C ILE A 32 -8.47 -8.12 14.16
N LYS A 33 -7.14 -8.21 14.15
CA LYS A 33 -6.36 -8.68 15.31
C LYS A 33 -6.46 -7.75 16.52
N PHE A 34 -6.43 -6.43 16.33
CA PHE A 34 -6.36 -5.47 17.45
C PHE A 34 -7.70 -4.88 17.86
N LYS A 35 -8.70 -4.91 16.99
CA LYS A 35 -10.03 -4.35 17.28
C LYS A 35 -11.11 -5.42 17.39
N SER A 36 -10.84 -6.66 16.99
CA SER A 36 -11.82 -7.75 16.96
C SER A 36 -13.09 -7.38 16.18
N THR A 37 -12.96 -6.53 15.16
CA THR A 37 -14.05 -6.09 14.29
C THR A 37 -13.73 -6.36 12.83
N ALA A 38 -14.78 -6.46 12.01
CA ALA A 38 -14.60 -6.53 10.58
C ALA A 38 -13.95 -5.23 10.06
N PRO A 39 -12.95 -5.31 9.18
CA PRO A 39 -12.34 -4.11 8.62
C PRO A 39 -13.36 -3.37 7.75
N PRO A 40 -13.29 -2.03 7.68
CA PRO A 40 -14.20 -1.26 6.85
C PRO A 40 -14.00 -1.57 5.35
N TYR A 41 -15.04 -1.32 4.56
CA TYR A 41 -14.97 -1.28 3.10
C TYR A 41 -14.26 0.00 2.63
N SER A 42 -12.95 0.07 2.87
CA SER A 42 -12.09 1.19 2.49
C SER A 42 -10.78 0.71 1.88
N HIS A 43 -10.27 1.48 0.93
CA HIS A 43 -8.93 1.35 0.33
C HIS A 43 -7.95 2.40 0.87
N ASN A 44 -8.41 3.33 1.71
CA ASN A 44 -7.57 4.37 2.30
C ASN A 44 -6.68 3.73 3.39
N LEU A 45 -5.38 3.66 3.10
CA LEU A 45 -4.43 2.95 3.97
C LEU A 45 -4.22 3.67 5.29
N ARG A 46 -4.11 5.01 5.29
CA ARG A 46 -4.00 5.81 6.52
C ARG A 46 -5.19 5.55 7.43
N ARG A 47 -6.40 5.58 6.88
CA ARG A 47 -7.63 5.33 7.63
C ARG A 47 -7.65 3.93 8.25
N LEU A 48 -7.14 2.92 7.55
CA LEU A 48 -7.01 1.57 8.11
C LEU A 48 -6.01 1.54 9.28
N ALA A 49 -4.90 2.26 9.19
CA ALA A 49 -3.92 2.38 10.28
C ALA A 49 -4.50 3.09 11.52
N GLU A 50 -5.28 4.16 11.32
CA GLU A 50 -6.01 4.86 12.39
C GLU A 50 -7.03 3.95 13.07
N ILE A 51 -7.83 3.21 12.30
CA ILE A 51 -8.83 2.28 12.84
C ILE A 51 -8.15 1.15 13.60
N ALA A 52 -7.01 0.66 13.11
CA ALA A 52 -6.17 -0.30 13.84
C ALA A 52 -5.56 0.30 15.12
N GLY A 53 -5.52 1.62 15.26
CA GLY A 53 -4.91 2.33 16.39
C GLY A 53 -3.39 2.21 16.43
N ILE A 54 -2.76 2.07 15.26
CA ILE A 54 -1.30 1.97 15.12
C ILE A 54 -0.66 3.24 14.54
N ASP A 55 -1.48 4.17 14.05
CA ASP A 55 -1.07 5.47 13.47
C ASP A 55 -0.13 6.25 14.39
N LYS A 56 -0.41 6.28 15.70
CA LYS A 56 0.44 6.96 16.70
C LYS A 56 1.82 6.34 16.88
N LYS A 57 2.03 5.09 16.44
CA LYS A 57 3.31 4.38 16.49
C LYS A 57 4.09 4.51 15.18
N MET A 58 3.46 5.04 14.13
CA MET A 58 4.07 5.19 12.82
C MET A 58 4.89 6.48 12.76
N LYS A 59 5.95 6.45 11.97
CA LYS A 59 6.70 7.66 11.60
C LYS A 59 5.91 8.49 10.59
N PHE A 60 6.17 9.78 10.54
CA PHE A 60 5.54 10.70 9.59
C PHE A 60 5.70 10.24 8.13
N GLU A 61 6.89 9.73 7.77
CA GLU A 61 7.18 9.25 6.42
C GLU A 61 6.36 8.01 6.06
N GLN A 62 6.08 7.13 7.03
CA GLN A 62 5.25 5.96 6.79
C GLN A 62 3.79 6.38 6.55
N ILE A 63 3.31 7.35 7.33
CA ILE A 63 1.94 7.89 7.21
C ILE A 63 1.75 8.66 5.90
N ASN A 64 2.76 9.38 5.42
CA ASN A 64 2.72 10.01 4.09
C ASN A 64 2.76 8.96 2.98
N PHE A 65 3.60 7.94 3.12
CA PHE A 65 3.67 6.86 2.14
C PHE A 65 2.34 6.11 1.98
N LEU A 66 1.59 5.93 3.06
CA LEU A 66 0.24 5.37 3.00
C LEU A 66 -0.72 6.22 2.15
N ASP A 67 -0.62 7.55 2.24
CA ASP A 67 -1.44 8.46 1.44
C ASP A 67 -1.02 8.44 -0.02
N ASP A 68 0.27 8.51 -0.31
CA ASP A 68 0.82 8.49 -1.66
C ASP A 68 0.45 7.20 -2.41
N LEU A 69 0.42 6.08 -1.69
CA LEU A 69 0.14 4.78 -2.27
C LEU A 69 -1.37 4.51 -2.44
N THR A 70 -2.23 5.12 -1.62
CA THR A 70 -3.70 4.93 -1.65
C THR A 70 -4.33 5.16 -3.04
N PRO A 71 -4.01 6.23 -3.78
CA PRO A 71 -4.48 6.46 -5.16
C PRO A 71 -4.33 5.26 -6.10
N PHE A 72 -3.30 4.43 -5.90
CA PHE A 72 -3.03 3.31 -6.80
C PHE A 72 -4.05 2.17 -6.71
N CYS A 73 -4.96 2.15 -5.73
CA CYS A 73 -6.00 1.11 -5.56
C CYS A 73 -6.98 0.97 -6.74
N VAL A 74 -7.19 2.04 -7.52
CA VAL A 74 -8.11 2.08 -8.67
C VAL A 74 -7.38 2.34 -9.99
N ALA A 75 -6.05 2.55 -9.94
CA ALA A 75 -5.21 2.95 -11.07
C ALA A 75 -5.35 2.07 -12.31
N VAL A 76 -5.54 0.77 -12.14
CA VAL A 76 -5.60 -0.17 -13.26
C VAL A 76 -7.01 -0.36 -13.84
N ARG A 77 -8.05 0.18 -13.19
CA ARG A 77 -9.47 -0.11 -13.48
C ARG A 77 -10.15 0.91 -14.39
N TYR A 78 -9.76 2.18 -14.35
CA TYR A 78 -10.42 3.24 -15.13
C TYR A 78 -9.44 3.86 -16.14
N PRO A 79 -9.74 3.86 -17.45
CA PRO A 79 -8.80 4.31 -18.49
C PRO A 79 -8.21 5.72 -18.25
N ALA A 80 -9.05 6.70 -17.95
CA ALA A 80 -8.60 8.09 -17.71
C ALA A 80 -7.67 8.21 -16.49
N TYR A 81 -7.91 7.41 -15.46
CA TYR A 81 -7.08 7.40 -14.25
C TYR A 81 -5.81 6.58 -14.46
N LYS A 82 -5.90 5.49 -15.25
CA LYS A 82 -4.80 4.62 -15.64
C LYS A 82 -3.69 5.38 -16.36
N GLU A 83 -4.04 6.25 -17.32
CA GLU A 83 -3.05 7.05 -18.02
C GLU A 83 -2.31 8.02 -17.09
N LYS A 84 -3.05 8.71 -16.21
CA LYS A 84 -2.45 9.63 -15.23
C LYS A 84 -1.49 8.89 -14.29
N MET A 85 -1.93 7.76 -13.75
CA MET A 85 -1.13 6.97 -12.81
C MET A 85 0.06 6.28 -13.50
N ALA A 86 -0.09 5.86 -14.76
CA ALA A 86 1.01 5.29 -15.54
C ALA A 86 2.15 6.29 -15.76
N LYS A 87 1.84 7.58 -15.95
CA LYS A 87 2.85 8.65 -16.05
C LYS A 87 3.64 8.84 -14.75
N ILE A 88 3.00 8.61 -13.60
CA ILE A 88 3.63 8.73 -12.28
C ILE A 88 4.45 7.47 -11.96
N ALA A 89 3.92 6.29 -12.29
CA ALA A 89 4.56 5.00 -12.04
C ALA A 89 5.72 4.75 -13.03
N THR A 90 6.77 5.54 -12.92
CA THR A 90 8.04 5.30 -13.63
C THR A 90 8.81 4.14 -12.98
N SER A 91 9.92 3.73 -13.60
CA SER A 91 10.84 2.75 -13.02
C SER A 91 11.33 3.18 -11.64
N ASP A 92 11.80 4.41 -11.51
CA ASP A 92 12.38 4.92 -10.26
C ASP A 92 11.34 5.03 -9.15
N VAL A 93 10.16 5.59 -9.47
CA VAL A 93 9.04 5.68 -8.52
C VAL A 93 8.59 4.29 -8.08
N SER A 94 8.46 3.34 -9.02
CA SER A 94 8.03 1.98 -8.70
C SER A 94 9.05 1.22 -7.87
N ASN A 95 10.34 1.41 -8.14
CA ASN A 95 11.42 0.83 -7.34
C ASN A 95 11.42 1.41 -5.92
N HIS A 96 11.27 2.73 -5.81
CA HIS A 96 11.16 3.42 -4.52
C HIS A 96 9.98 2.90 -3.71
N TYR A 97 8.80 2.84 -4.32
CA TYR A 97 7.58 2.36 -3.66
C TYR A 97 7.68 0.88 -3.30
N LEU A 98 8.30 0.05 -4.14
CA LEU A 98 8.54 -1.36 -3.84
C LEU A 98 9.43 -1.53 -2.60
N LYS A 99 10.50 -0.74 -2.46
CA LYS A 99 11.39 -0.77 -1.29
C LYS A 99 10.66 -0.30 -0.02
N GLN A 100 10.01 0.86 -0.07
CA GLN A 100 9.24 1.39 1.06
C GLN A 100 8.11 0.45 1.49
N THR A 101 7.44 -0.18 0.53
CA THR A 101 6.41 -1.19 0.82
C THR A 101 6.99 -2.37 1.58
N LYS A 102 8.15 -2.90 1.18
CA LYS A 102 8.79 -4.02 1.89
C LYS A 102 9.16 -3.65 3.33
N GLU A 103 9.75 -2.48 3.52
CA GLU A 103 10.14 -1.99 4.85
C GLU A 103 8.91 -1.83 5.76
N LEU A 104 7.86 -1.17 5.25
CA LEU A 104 6.62 -0.98 6.01
C LEU A 104 5.89 -2.31 6.25
N PHE A 105 5.85 -3.20 5.27
CA PHE A 105 5.26 -4.53 5.41
C PHE A 105 5.96 -5.33 6.52
N GLN A 106 7.30 -5.30 6.56
CA GLN A 106 8.07 -5.97 7.60
C GLN A 106 7.78 -5.37 8.98
N TRP A 107 7.74 -4.04 9.09
CA TRP A 107 7.41 -3.35 10.34
C TRP A 107 6.00 -3.72 10.83
N LEU A 108 4.99 -3.65 9.96
CA LEU A 108 3.61 -4.04 10.26
C LEU A 108 3.50 -5.53 10.66
N SER A 109 4.22 -6.41 9.96
CA SER A 109 4.23 -7.84 10.28
C SER A 109 4.83 -8.12 11.66
N ASN A 110 5.84 -7.35 12.06
CA ASN A 110 6.41 -7.48 13.41
C ASN A 110 5.45 -7.02 14.50
N LEU A 111 4.52 -6.10 14.23
CA LEU A 111 3.44 -5.77 15.18
C LEU A 111 2.45 -6.92 15.37
N MET A 112 2.37 -7.83 14.39
CA MET A 112 1.49 -9.00 14.45
C MET A 112 2.14 -10.23 15.08
N LYS A 113 3.42 -10.19 15.44
CA LYS A 113 4.05 -11.26 16.21
C LYS A 113 3.74 -11.04 17.69
#